data_AF-A0A9W8ZP87-F1
#
_entry.id   AF-A0A9W8ZP87-F1
#
_cell.length_a   1.000
_cell.length_b   1.000
_cell.length_c   1.000
_cell.angle_alpha   90.00
_cell.angle_beta   90.00
_cell.angle_gamma   90.00
#
_symmetry.space_group_name_H-M   'P 1'
#
loop_
_entity.id
_entity.type
_entity.pdbx_description
1 polymer ?
#
loop_
_entity_poly.entity_id
_entity_poly.type
_entity_poly.pdbx_seq_one_letter_code
_entity_poly.pdbx_strand_id
1 'polypeptide(L)'
;HYREQYAPAGPLPLAMQPIQNDGVYNELSLGKMEIKCSNCKAFHWKAEMLTTSRGEEKLFGTCCLSGKVRLPLLEEPPVELLQLFNGEDHNSQNFLENIRTYNAAYAFVSLGLKLQPQNDPELPQTGVKQFKIKGELWHSLGSLLPEPGKNPIYAQLYIMTPETALERRLANN
;
A
#
# COMPACT_ATOMS: atom_id res chain seq x y z
N HIS A 1 -2.73 -15.85 -33.89
CA HIS A 1 -3.53 -16.64 -32.94
C HIS A 1 -2.67 -17.74 -32.33
N TYR A 2 -2.04 -17.48 -31.18
CA TYR A 2 -1.37 -18.51 -30.40
C TYR A 2 -2.26 -18.82 -29.19
N ARG A 3 -2.88 -20.00 -29.17
CA ARG A 3 -3.56 -20.57 -28.00
C ARG A 3 -2.52 -21.41 -27.27
N GLU A 4 -2.00 -20.89 -26.16
CA GLU A 4 -1.31 -21.73 -25.19
C GLU A 4 -2.33 -22.71 -24.59
N GLN A 5 -2.09 -24.00 -24.80
CA GLN A 5 -2.85 -25.07 -24.16
C GLN A 5 -2.36 -25.18 -22.71
N TYR A 6 -3.08 -24.54 -21.79
CA TYR A 6 -2.82 -24.70 -20.36
C TYR A 6 -3.20 -26.14 -19.95
N ALA A 7 -2.24 -26.87 -19.38
CA ALA A 7 -2.46 -28.12 -18.69
C ALA A 7 -3.49 -27.93 -17.56
N PRO A 8 -4.25 -28.98 -17.17
CA PRO A 8 -5.23 -28.86 -16.09
C PRO A 8 -4.52 -28.37 -14.82
N ALA A 9 -4.97 -27.23 -14.31
CA ALA A 9 -4.40 -26.62 -13.12
C ALA A 9 -4.48 -27.61 -11.94
N GLY A 10 -3.34 -27.90 -11.33
CA GLY A 10 -3.30 -28.60 -10.04
C GLY A 10 -4.08 -27.83 -8.97
N PRO A 11 -4.37 -28.46 -7.81
CA PRO A 11 -5.03 -27.75 -6.72
C PRO A 11 -4.25 -26.49 -6.37
N LEU A 12 -4.96 -25.37 -6.21
CA LEU A 12 -4.36 -24.10 -5.83
C LEU A 12 -3.54 -24.29 -4.55
N PRO A 13 -2.33 -23.72 -4.46
CA PRO A 13 -1.57 -23.65 -3.20
C PRO A 13 -2.46 -23.11 -2.09
N LEU A 14 -2.26 -23.59 -0.85
CA LEU A 14 -3.10 -23.25 0.31
C LEU A 14 -3.32 -21.73 0.46
N ALA A 15 -2.30 -20.91 0.20
CA ALA A 15 -2.38 -19.45 0.27
C ALA A 15 -3.24 -18.80 -0.84
N MET A 16 -3.56 -19.52 -1.90
CA MET A 16 -4.42 -19.09 -3.02
C MET A 16 -5.79 -19.77 -3.02
N GLN A 17 -6.07 -20.62 -2.03
CA GLN A 17 -7.40 -21.18 -1.85
C GLN A 17 -8.31 -20.15 -1.18
N PRO A 18 -9.59 -20.03 -1.61
CA PRO A 18 -10.55 -19.19 -0.92
C PRO A 18 -10.63 -19.58 0.56
N ILE A 19 -10.58 -18.58 1.44
CA ILE A 19 -10.83 -18.76 2.87
C ILE A 19 -12.22 -19.38 3.03
N GLN A 20 -12.28 -20.58 3.61
CA GLN A 20 -13.55 -21.25 3.89
C GLN A 20 -14.22 -20.54 5.08
N ASN A 21 -15.51 -20.18 4.95
CA ASN A 21 -16.19 -19.28 5.89
C ASN A 21 -16.73 -20.03 7.14
N ASP A 22 -16.13 -21.15 7.50
CA ASP A 22 -16.60 -22.13 8.49
C ASP A 22 -15.83 -22.08 9.82
N GLY A 23 -14.80 -21.23 9.93
CA GLY A 23 -13.95 -21.12 11.12
C GLY A 23 -13.93 -19.74 11.77
N VAL A 24 -13.86 -19.71 13.10
CA VAL A 24 -13.35 -18.55 13.84
C VAL A 24 -11.85 -18.52 13.64
N TYR A 25 -11.37 -17.61 12.80
CA TYR A 25 -9.95 -17.37 12.61
C TYR A 25 -9.41 -16.60 13.82
N ASN A 26 -8.45 -17.20 14.53
CA ASN A 26 -7.69 -16.46 15.53
C ASN A 26 -6.76 -15.49 14.79
N GLU A 27 -6.75 -14.23 15.22
CA GLU A 27 -5.82 -13.23 14.72
C GLU A 27 -4.38 -13.73 14.92
N LEU A 28 -3.65 -13.95 13.82
CA LEU A 28 -2.24 -14.25 13.89
C LEU A 28 -1.47 -12.95 14.16
N SER A 29 -1.22 -12.66 15.44
CA SER A 29 -0.40 -11.53 15.84
C SER A 29 1.04 -11.95 16.08
N LEU A 30 1.98 -11.29 15.39
CA LEU A 30 3.42 -11.42 15.66
C LEU A 30 3.89 -10.54 16.84
N GLY A 31 2.96 -9.83 17.50
CA GLY A 31 3.26 -8.83 18.52
C GLY A 31 3.76 -7.51 17.92
N LYS A 32 4.46 -6.72 18.75
CA LYS A 32 5.01 -5.41 18.34
C LYS A 32 6.28 -5.56 17.51
N MET A 33 6.42 -4.70 16.52
CA MET A 33 7.63 -4.55 15.72
C MET A 33 8.61 -3.61 16.44
N GLU A 34 9.27 -4.11 17.49
CA GLU A 34 10.05 -3.28 18.41
C GLU A 34 11.54 -3.68 18.52
N ILE A 35 11.95 -4.79 17.91
CA ILE A 35 13.34 -5.24 18.00
C ILE A 35 14.18 -4.54 16.95
N LYS A 36 15.16 -3.79 17.43
CA LYS A 36 16.08 -3.03 16.60
C LYS A 36 17.21 -3.91 16.07
N CYS A 37 17.41 -3.95 14.75
CA CYS A 37 18.56 -4.60 14.15
C CYS A 37 19.86 -3.95 14.64
N SER A 38 20.84 -4.76 15.06
CA SER A 38 22.13 -4.25 15.55
C SER A 38 22.91 -3.48 14.48
N ASN A 39 22.71 -3.80 13.20
CA ASN A 39 23.44 -3.20 12.08
C ASN A 39 22.75 -1.93 11.53
N CYS A 40 21.60 -2.07 10.84
CA CYS A 40 20.94 -0.95 10.16
C CYS A 40 19.90 -0.21 11.01
N LYS A 41 19.65 -0.64 12.24
CA LYS A 41 18.70 -0.02 13.18
C LYS A 41 17.23 -0.07 12.76
N ALA A 42 16.88 -0.79 11.69
CA ALA A 42 15.50 -1.11 11.34
C ALA A 42 14.81 -1.90 12.45
N PHE A 43 13.51 -1.67 12.63
CA PHE A 43 12.67 -2.38 13.59
C PHE A 43 12.06 -3.64 12.96
N HIS A 44 11.98 -4.71 13.74
CA HIS A 44 11.54 -6.04 13.32
C HIS A 44 10.71 -6.74 14.40
N TRP A 45 9.97 -7.77 13.99
CA TRP A 45 9.35 -8.71 14.93
C TRP A 45 10.37 -9.73 15.44
N LYS A 46 10.13 -10.27 16.64
CA LYS A 46 10.99 -11.31 17.23
C LYS A 46 11.07 -12.56 16.37
N ALA A 47 9.97 -12.90 15.71
CA ALA A 47 9.88 -14.06 14.83
C ALA A 47 10.79 -13.97 13.59
N GLU A 48 11.20 -12.77 13.18
CA GLU A 48 12.08 -12.56 12.02
C GLU A 48 13.57 -12.67 12.36
N MET A 49 13.90 -12.81 13.65
CA MET A 49 15.28 -12.84 14.13
C MET A 49 15.99 -14.10 13.66
N LEU A 50 17.19 -13.94 13.11
CA LEU A 50 18.00 -15.09 12.70
C LEU A 50 18.45 -15.90 13.91
N THR A 51 18.51 -17.21 13.74
CA THR A 51 19.03 -18.16 14.75
C THR A 51 20.49 -17.90 15.12
N THR A 52 21.24 -17.22 14.24
CA THR A 52 22.62 -16.81 14.49
C THR A 52 22.74 -15.59 15.40
N SER A 53 21.63 -14.95 15.78
CA SER A 53 21.62 -13.84 16.75
C SER A 53 22.11 -14.33 18.11
N ARG A 54 23.02 -13.58 18.76
CA ARG A 54 23.64 -13.98 20.04
C ARG A 54 23.55 -12.85 21.04
N GLY A 55 23.06 -13.16 22.25
CA GLY A 55 22.97 -12.18 23.33
C GLY A 55 22.19 -10.92 22.89
N GLU A 56 22.84 -9.76 22.97
CA GLU A 56 22.29 -8.47 22.54
C GLU A 56 22.37 -8.23 21.02
N GLU A 57 23.16 -9.02 20.29
CA GLU A 57 23.27 -8.90 18.83
C GLU A 57 22.03 -9.49 18.17
N LYS A 58 21.19 -8.61 17.60
CA LYS A 58 19.95 -8.96 16.90
C LYS A 58 20.15 -8.83 15.39
N LEU A 59 20.24 -9.97 14.72
CA LEU A 59 20.51 -10.07 13.29
C LEU A 59 19.25 -10.43 12.51
N PHE A 60 19.10 -9.80 11.35
CA PHE A 60 17.95 -9.96 10.46
C PHE A 60 18.43 -10.08 9.02
N GLY A 61 17.86 -11.04 8.29
CA GLY A 61 18.16 -11.23 6.86
C GLY A 61 17.41 -10.26 5.94
N THR A 62 16.29 -9.71 6.42
CA THR A 62 15.33 -8.96 5.60
C THR A 62 15.66 -7.49 5.40
N CYS A 63 16.49 -6.88 6.25
CA CYS A 63 16.84 -5.46 6.15
C CYS A 63 18.20 -5.22 5.50
N CYS A 64 19.29 -5.63 6.15
CA CYS A 64 20.66 -5.38 5.72
C CYS A 64 21.43 -6.68 5.45
N LEU A 65 20.72 -7.80 5.32
CA LEU A 65 21.29 -9.13 5.13
C LEU A 65 22.36 -9.45 6.20
N SER A 66 22.02 -9.24 7.47
CA SER A 66 22.94 -9.36 8.61
C SER A 66 24.18 -8.48 8.52
N GLY A 67 24.03 -7.25 8.00
CA GLY A 67 25.11 -6.27 7.88
C GLY A 67 25.95 -6.40 6.60
N LYS A 68 25.63 -7.36 5.73
CA LYS A 68 26.31 -7.50 4.42
C LYS A 68 25.94 -6.39 3.44
N VAL A 69 24.79 -5.75 3.61
CA VAL A 69 24.32 -4.64 2.78
C VAL A 69 24.29 -3.37 3.62
N ARG A 70 25.01 -2.34 3.17
CA ARG A 70 24.91 -0.99 3.75
C ARG A 70 23.82 -0.22 3.02
N LEU A 71 22.65 -0.10 3.66
CA LEU A 71 21.59 0.74 3.15
C LEU A 71 21.94 2.22 3.43
N PRO A 72 21.79 3.12 2.44
CA PRO A 72 21.86 4.55 2.71
C PRO A 72 20.73 4.94 3.68
N LEU A 73 20.98 5.95 4.52
CA LEU A 73 19.91 6.54 5.31
C LEU A 73 18.95 7.25 4.36
N LEU A 74 17.65 7.18 4.67
CA LEU A 74 16.65 7.97 3.98
C LEU A 74 16.94 9.44 4.24
N GLU A 75 16.91 10.25 3.19
CA GLU A 75 16.93 11.70 3.35
C GLU A 75 15.69 12.14 4.11
N GLU A 76 15.85 13.09 5.02
CA GLU A 76 14.71 13.66 5.73
C GLU A 76 13.82 14.38 4.71
N PRO A 77 12.50 14.15 4.74
CA PRO A 77 11.61 14.88 3.85
C PRO A 77 11.62 16.37 4.21
N PRO A 78 11.27 17.26 3.25
CA PRO A 78 11.15 18.69 3.49
C PRO A 78 10.32 19.01 4.74
N VAL A 79 10.72 20.06 5.47
CA VAL A 79 10.10 20.46 6.75
C VAL A 79 8.60 20.67 6.61
N GLU A 80 8.17 21.23 5.48
CA GLU A 80 6.77 21.48 5.17
C GLU A 80 5.95 20.18 5.17
N LEU A 81 6.52 19.08 4.66
CA LEU A 81 5.86 17.79 4.70
C LEU A 81 5.88 17.19 6.10
N LEU A 82 6.98 17.33 6.85
CA LEU A 82 7.05 16.83 8.24
C LEU A 82 6.00 17.47 9.14
N GLN A 83 5.77 18.78 8.99
CA GLN A 83 4.77 19.52 9.76
C GLN A 83 3.35 19.01 9.51
N LEU A 84 3.05 18.46 8.34
CA LEU A 84 1.73 17.87 8.08
C LEU A 84 1.44 16.61 8.92
N PHE A 85 2.47 15.95 9.48
CA PHE A 85 2.31 14.70 10.24
C PHE A 85 2.39 14.86 11.77
N ASN A 86 2.63 16.06 12.31
CA ASN A 86 2.77 16.25 13.76
C ASN A 86 1.42 16.39 14.49
N GLY A 87 0.34 16.78 13.81
CA GLY A 87 -0.99 16.97 14.39
C GLY A 87 -1.14 18.22 15.27
N GLU A 88 -0.16 19.13 15.26
CA GLU A 88 -0.09 20.27 16.17
C GLU A 88 -0.90 21.49 15.70
N ASP A 89 -1.00 21.70 14.39
CA ASP A 89 -1.72 22.82 13.79
C ASP A 89 -2.94 22.39 12.97
N HIS A 90 -3.79 23.35 12.61
CA HIS A 90 -5.01 23.08 11.85
C HIS A 90 -4.76 22.38 10.50
N ASN A 91 -3.67 22.74 9.80
CA ASN A 91 -3.34 22.13 8.51
C ASN A 91 -2.92 20.67 8.68
N SER A 92 -2.10 20.38 9.70
CA SER A 92 -1.66 19.02 10.02
C SER A 92 -2.84 18.11 10.42
N GLN A 93 -3.79 18.63 11.20
CA GLN A 93 -5.00 17.90 11.59
C GLN A 93 -5.89 17.63 10.37
N ASN A 94 -6.17 18.65 9.56
CA ASN A 94 -6.94 18.50 8.34
C ASN A 94 -6.27 17.53 7.35
N PHE A 95 -4.93 17.57 7.26
CA PHE A 95 -4.16 16.65 6.43
C PHE A 95 -4.30 15.21 6.93
N LEU A 96 -4.11 14.94 8.22
CA LEU A 96 -4.23 13.60 8.79
C LEU A 96 -5.65 13.03 8.66
N GLU A 97 -6.67 13.86 8.85
CA GLU A 97 -8.08 13.48 8.65
C GLU A 97 -8.38 13.11 7.19
N ASN A 98 -7.78 13.83 6.23
CA ASN A 98 -8.07 13.69 4.80
C ASN A 98 -6.93 13.05 4.00
N ILE A 99 -5.95 12.40 4.66
CA ILE A 99 -4.70 11.94 4.03
C ILE A 99 -4.95 10.99 2.85
N ARG A 100 -6.04 10.21 2.90
CA ARG A 100 -6.44 9.31 1.81
C ARG A 100 -6.86 10.08 0.56
N THR A 101 -7.60 11.18 0.72
CA THR A 101 -8.01 12.06 -0.38
C THR A 101 -6.81 12.75 -0.98
N TYR A 102 -5.91 13.29 -0.15
CA TYR A 102 -4.64 13.86 -0.63
C TYR A 102 -3.85 12.82 -1.42
N ASN A 103 -3.61 11.62 -0.88
CA ASN A 103 -2.88 10.57 -1.59
C ASN A 103 -3.57 10.13 -2.90
N ALA A 104 -4.90 10.09 -2.93
CA ALA A 104 -5.66 9.77 -4.14
C ALA A 104 -5.47 10.83 -5.23
N ALA A 105 -5.38 12.11 -4.86
CA ALA A 105 -5.14 13.22 -5.80
C ALA A 105 -3.78 13.13 -6.51
N TYR A 106 -2.80 12.48 -5.87
CA TYR A 106 -1.47 12.22 -6.41
C TYR A 106 -1.31 10.82 -6.99
N ALA A 107 -2.37 9.98 -6.96
CA ALA A 107 -2.31 8.63 -7.48
C ALA A 107 -1.96 8.64 -8.97
N PHE A 108 -1.01 7.78 -9.34
CA PHE A 108 -0.53 7.70 -10.72
C PHE A 108 -1.43 6.84 -11.61
N VAL A 109 -2.19 5.92 -11.02
CA VAL A 109 -3.03 4.96 -11.73
C VAL A 109 -4.36 4.83 -11.00
N SER A 110 -5.43 4.63 -11.75
CA SER A 110 -6.72 4.26 -11.18
C SER A 110 -6.82 2.76 -10.96
N LEU A 111 -7.48 2.37 -9.89
CA LEU A 111 -7.81 0.96 -9.63
C LEU A 111 -9.19 0.67 -10.19
N GLY A 112 -9.25 -0.14 -11.24
CA GLY A 112 -10.50 -0.68 -11.76
C GLY A 112 -10.93 -1.87 -10.93
N LEU A 113 -11.98 -1.72 -10.13
CA LEU A 113 -12.50 -2.76 -9.22
C LEU A 113 -13.97 -3.03 -9.51
N LYS A 114 -14.36 -4.29 -9.70
CA LYS A 114 -15.76 -4.71 -9.53
C LYS A 114 -16.01 -4.93 -8.04
N LEU A 115 -16.50 -3.88 -7.37
CA LEU A 115 -16.90 -3.96 -5.97
C LEU A 115 -18.21 -4.74 -5.85
N GLN A 116 -18.31 -5.61 -4.86
CA GLN A 116 -19.62 -6.12 -4.44
C GLN A 116 -20.46 -4.97 -3.85
N PRO A 117 -21.81 -5.07 -3.89
CA PRO A 117 -22.69 -4.10 -3.23
C PRO A 117 -22.31 -3.93 -1.76
N GLN A 118 -22.42 -2.71 -1.23
CA GLN A 118 -22.10 -2.41 0.18
C GLN A 118 -22.97 -3.19 1.20
N ASN A 119 -24.01 -3.87 0.72
CA ASN A 119 -24.91 -4.70 1.51
C ASN A 119 -24.49 -6.19 1.54
N ASP A 120 -23.24 -6.52 1.18
CA ASP A 120 -22.73 -7.89 1.33
C ASP A 120 -22.73 -8.25 2.82
N PRO A 121 -23.55 -9.23 3.26
CA PRO A 121 -23.65 -9.62 4.68
C PRO A 121 -22.33 -10.15 5.25
N GLU A 122 -21.34 -10.48 4.40
CA GLU A 122 -20.00 -10.89 4.82
C GLU A 122 -19.05 -9.70 5.13
N LEU A 123 -19.41 -8.46 4.79
CA LEU A 123 -18.59 -7.28 5.09
C LEU A 123 -18.94 -6.70 6.47
N PRO A 124 -17.93 -6.33 7.28
CA PRO A 124 -18.18 -5.64 8.54
C PRO A 124 -18.94 -4.33 8.32
N GLN A 125 -20.13 -4.21 8.90
CA GLN A 125 -20.94 -2.98 8.80
C GLN A 125 -20.41 -1.84 9.69
N THR A 126 -19.48 -2.15 10.60
CA THR A 126 -18.84 -1.20 11.52
C THR A 126 -17.33 -1.42 11.53
N GLY A 127 -16.54 -0.33 11.66
CA GLY A 127 -15.08 -0.38 11.63
C GLY A 127 -14.46 0.02 10.28
N VAL A 128 -13.21 -0.40 10.03
CA VAL A 128 -12.48 -0.08 8.78
C VAL A 128 -13.26 -0.63 7.59
N LYS A 129 -13.66 0.25 6.66
CA LYS A 129 -14.37 -0.16 5.43
C LYS A 129 -13.52 -1.16 4.66
N GLN A 130 -13.96 -2.41 4.67
CA GLN A 130 -13.40 -3.47 3.86
C GLN A 130 -14.16 -3.54 2.54
N PHE A 131 -13.45 -3.88 1.47
CA PHE A 131 -14.08 -4.21 0.20
C PHE A 131 -13.57 -5.57 -0.26
N LYS A 132 -14.49 -6.41 -0.75
CA LYS A 132 -14.17 -7.72 -1.28
C LYS A 132 -14.04 -7.64 -2.79
N ILE A 133 -12.86 -7.94 -3.30
CA ILE A 133 -12.60 -8.05 -4.73
C ILE A 133 -12.93 -9.49 -5.15
N LYS A 134 -13.88 -9.68 -6.06
CA LYS A 134 -14.10 -10.98 -6.74
C LYS A 134 -13.69 -10.84 -8.21
N GLY A 135 -12.75 -11.67 -8.64
CA GLY A 135 -12.23 -11.67 -10.00
C GLY A 135 -10.91 -10.91 -10.12
N GLU A 136 -10.71 -10.22 -11.24
CA GLU A 136 -9.44 -9.62 -11.61
C GLU A 136 -9.33 -8.15 -11.16
N LEU A 137 -8.18 -7.80 -10.60
CA LEU A 137 -7.77 -6.43 -10.34
C LEU A 137 -7.04 -5.90 -11.59
N TRP A 138 -7.51 -4.78 -12.14
CA TRP A 138 -6.85 -4.14 -13.27
C TRP A 138 -6.30 -2.78 -12.87
N HIS A 139 -5.01 -2.57 -13.10
CA HIS A 139 -4.42 -1.24 -13.09
C HIS A 139 -4.76 -0.57 -14.41
N SER A 140 -5.70 0.39 -14.39
CA SER A 140 -6.05 1.13 -15.58
C SER A 140 -5.10 2.31 -15.71
N LEU A 141 -3.96 2.05 -16.35
CA LEU A 141 -3.08 3.09 -16.87
C LEU A 141 -3.73 3.58 -18.17
N GLY A 142 -4.54 4.64 -18.06
CA GLY A 142 -5.15 5.26 -19.23
C GLY A 142 -4.11 5.77 -20.24
N SER A 143 -4.58 6.33 -21.36
CA SER A 143 -3.71 7.05 -22.30
C SER A 143 -2.85 8.08 -21.56
N LEU A 144 -1.59 8.26 -21.97
CA LEU A 144 -0.71 9.28 -21.40
C LEU A 144 -1.21 10.70 -21.65
N LEU A 145 -2.01 10.89 -22.71
CA LEU A 145 -2.69 12.14 -23.01
C LEU A 145 -4.20 12.00 -22.78
N PRO A 146 -4.87 13.05 -22.27
CA PRO A 146 -6.32 13.06 -22.19
C PRO A 146 -6.94 12.93 -23.58
N GLU A 147 -8.06 12.21 -23.67
CA GLU A 147 -8.85 12.19 -24.90
C GLU A 147 -9.40 13.60 -25.19
N PRO A 148 -9.67 13.94 -26.47
CA PRO A 148 -10.23 15.23 -26.84
C PRO A 148 -11.49 15.57 -26.02
N GLY A 149 -11.48 16.72 -25.34
CA GLY A 149 -12.58 17.19 -24.51
C GLY A 149 -12.70 16.57 -23.12
N LYS A 150 -11.82 15.63 -22.74
CA LYS A 150 -11.77 15.08 -21.38
C LYS A 150 -10.72 15.79 -20.53
N ASN A 151 -11.01 15.89 -19.23
CA ASN A 151 -10.04 16.40 -18.27
C ASN A 151 -8.92 15.38 -18.03
N PRO A 152 -7.68 15.86 -17.84
CA PRO A 152 -6.55 15.00 -17.50
C PRO A 152 -6.71 14.42 -16.09
N ILE A 153 -6.37 13.14 -15.95
CA ILE A 153 -6.48 12.37 -14.70
C ILE A 153 -5.24 11.50 -14.48
N TYR A 154 -4.90 11.23 -13.21
CA TYR A 154 -3.81 10.34 -12.80
C TYR A 154 -2.46 10.70 -13.45
N ALA A 155 -1.80 9.74 -14.14
CA ALA A 155 -0.53 9.94 -14.85
C ALA A 155 -0.52 11.15 -15.80
N GLN A 156 -1.66 11.49 -16.41
CA GLN A 156 -1.77 12.61 -17.37
C GLN A 156 -1.44 13.96 -16.72
N LEU A 157 -1.68 14.10 -15.41
CA LEU A 157 -1.40 15.32 -14.65
C LEU A 157 0.10 15.60 -14.52
N TYR A 158 0.96 14.59 -14.67
CA TYR A 158 2.41 14.73 -14.54
C TYR A 158 3.11 15.18 -15.83
N ILE A 159 2.40 15.24 -16.95
CA ILE A 159 2.91 15.79 -18.23
C ILE A 159 2.62 17.28 -18.36
N MET A 160 1.71 17.80 -17.54
CA MET A 160 1.31 19.21 -17.53
C MET A 160 2.29 20.05 -16.73
N THR A 161 2.20 21.38 -16.87
CA THR A 161 2.93 22.26 -15.95
C THR A 161 2.42 22.09 -14.52
N PRO A 162 3.26 22.32 -13.50
CA PRO A 162 2.87 22.13 -12.10
C PRO A 162 1.60 22.90 -11.70
N GLU A 163 1.43 24.11 -12.22
CA GLU A 163 0.30 25.00 -11.92
C GLU A 163 -1.01 24.41 -12.45
N THR A 164 -1.02 24.01 -13.73
CA THR A 164 -2.22 23.38 -14.32
C THR A 164 -2.51 22.05 -13.66
N ALA A 165 -1.50 21.25 -13.34
CA ALA A 165 -1.70 19.99 -12.61
C ALA A 165 -2.34 20.22 -11.24
N LEU A 166 -1.93 21.26 -10.51
CA LEU A 166 -2.51 21.63 -9.23
C LEU A 166 -3.98 22.03 -9.36
N GLU A 167 -4.32 22.92 -10.28
CA GLU A 167 -5.71 23.34 -10.54
C GLU A 167 -6.60 22.13 -10.82
N ARG A 168 -6.11 21.17 -11.62
CA ARG A 168 -6.86 19.95 -11.95
C ARG A 168 -7.02 19.02 -10.76
N ARG A 169 -6.00 18.89 -9.89
CA ARG A 169 -6.14 18.10 -8.65
C ARG A 169 -7.18 18.71 -7.71
N LEU A 170 -7.22 20.03 -7.59
CA LEU A 170 -8.21 20.73 -6.78
C LEU A 170 -9.63 20.60 -7.35
N ALA A 171 -9.78 20.53 -8.67
CA ALA A 171 -11.09 20.34 -9.31
C ALA A 171 -11.58 18.88 -9.28
N ASN A 172 -10.68 17.90 -9.11
CA ASN A 172 -11.01 16.47 -9.11
C ASN A 172 -11.30 15.91 -7.71
N ASN A 173 -10.91 16.62 -6.65
CA ASN A 173 -11.17 16.29 -5.25
C ASN A 173 -12.43 16.97 -4.72
#